data_AF-A0A4S9BWR3-F1
#
_entry.id   AF-A0A4S9BWR3-F1
#
_cell.length_a   1.000
_cell.length_b   1.000
_cell.length_c   1.000
_cell.angle_alpha   90.00
_cell.angle_beta   90.00
_cell.angle_gamma   90.00
#
_symmetry.space_group_name_H-M   'P 1'
#
loop_
_entity.id
_entity.type
_entity.pdbx_description
1 polymer ?
#
loop_
_entity_poly.entity_id
_entity_poly.type
_entity_poly.pdbx_seq_one_letter_code
_entity_poly.pdbx_strand_id
1 'polypeptide(L)'
;MPGRTLPTIPQADVAAHNTSKSCYVTVGTKVYDITPFLEDHPGGGDLIVDYGGKDVKDIMDDPASHFHSESAWEILDDYLVGFVATEPVMKSVTNSTHPADIVPLPPSEAGAEQLRKDGVNQPLYENTGMSCEEDLSKETDASSDYRTHKFLDLNKPLLMQVWRGGFTKDFYLEQVHRPRHYKGGDSAPLFGNFLEPLSKTPWWVVPTVWVPPVAYGTYLSSQGLSTVGLTSYWITGLCIWTLVEYVLHRFLFHLDQYLPDNRVGLTLHFLLHGIHHYLPMDRLRLVMPPTLFLVLATPFWYLAHAVFFYDWNAATAVFCGGIFGYICYDLTHYFLHHKTLPAYWRELKKYHLAHHFADYENGFGVTSRFWDWVFKTELPMTPPKVIKTS
;
A
#
# COMPACT_ATOMS: atom_id res chain seq x y z
N MET A 1 -2.98 0.25 12.79
CA MET A 1 -3.39 1.52 13.44
C MET A 1 -2.45 1.76 14.63
N PRO A 2 -1.77 2.91 14.74
CA PRO A 2 -1.20 3.32 16.03
C PRO A 2 -2.36 3.32 17.02
N GLY A 3 -2.15 2.81 18.23
CA GLY A 3 -3.21 2.57 19.22
C GLY A 3 -4.04 3.82 19.48
N ARG A 4 -5.11 4.02 18.70
CA ARG A 4 -6.19 4.95 19.03
C ARG A 4 -6.79 4.37 20.31
N THR A 5 -6.55 5.03 21.44
CA THR A 5 -7.44 4.89 22.59
C THR A 5 -8.78 5.47 22.16
N LEU A 6 -9.63 4.62 21.59
CA LEU A 6 -10.96 4.99 21.16
C LEU A 6 -11.78 5.37 22.40
N PRO A 7 -12.56 6.45 22.34
CA PRO A 7 -13.33 6.93 23.48
C PRO A 7 -14.43 5.94 23.89
N THR A 8 -14.77 5.96 25.17
CA THR A 8 -16.01 5.35 25.65
C THR A 8 -17.15 6.33 25.41
N ILE A 9 -18.14 5.93 24.62
CA ILE A 9 -19.31 6.75 24.25
C ILE A 9 -20.52 6.29 25.07
N PRO A 10 -21.22 7.19 25.78
CA PRO A 10 -22.45 6.86 26.49
C PRO A 10 -23.52 6.31 25.53
N GLN A 11 -24.31 5.33 25.99
CA GLN A 11 -25.38 4.74 25.17
C GLN A 11 -26.41 5.79 24.71
N ALA A 12 -26.69 6.79 25.55
CA ALA A 12 -27.58 7.90 25.20
C ALA A 12 -27.04 8.74 24.03
N ASP A 13 -25.72 8.93 23.97
CA ASP A 13 -25.07 9.67 22.89
C ASP A 13 -25.15 8.86 21.60
N VAL A 14 -24.82 7.56 21.64
CA VAL A 14 -24.98 6.66 20.48
C VAL A 14 -26.40 6.67 19.94
N ALA A 15 -27.41 6.64 20.83
CA ALA A 15 -28.82 6.69 20.45
C ALA A 15 -29.25 8.02 19.78
N ALA A 16 -28.52 9.12 20.03
CA ALA A 16 -28.77 10.41 19.40
C ALA A 16 -28.26 10.47 17.93
N HIS A 17 -27.37 9.56 17.54
CA HIS A 17 -26.85 9.43 16.18
C HIS A 17 -27.73 8.46 15.36
N ASN A 18 -28.98 8.87 15.07
CA ASN A 18 -30.00 8.05 14.39
C ASN A 18 -30.55 8.68 13.10
N THR A 19 -29.78 9.53 12.42
CA THR A 19 -30.22 10.24 11.21
C THR A 19 -29.28 9.99 10.04
N SER A 20 -29.72 10.24 8.80
CA SER A 20 -28.88 10.08 7.60
C SER A 20 -27.63 10.97 7.56
N LYS A 21 -27.59 12.03 8.38
CA LYS A 21 -26.42 12.91 8.49
C LYS A 21 -25.47 12.52 9.63
N SER A 22 -25.89 11.57 10.47
CA SER A 22 -25.24 11.20 11.71
C SER A 22 -25.86 9.89 12.20
N CYS A 23 -25.27 8.76 11.79
CA CYS A 23 -25.81 7.41 11.99
C CYS A 23 -24.75 6.51 12.62
N TYR A 24 -24.92 6.17 13.90
CA TYR A 24 -24.05 5.25 14.62
C TYR A 24 -24.77 3.93 14.84
N VAL A 25 -24.02 2.83 14.87
CA VAL A 25 -24.55 1.51 15.25
C VAL A 25 -23.62 0.84 16.25
N THR A 26 -24.14 -0.12 17.01
CA THR A 26 -23.33 -0.92 17.92
C THR A 26 -23.30 -2.38 17.50
N VAL A 27 -22.20 -3.05 17.82
CA VAL A 27 -22.12 -4.52 17.82
C VAL A 27 -21.47 -4.92 19.13
N GLY A 28 -22.28 -5.38 20.07
CA GLY A 28 -21.82 -5.68 21.42
C GLY A 28 -21.32 -4.42 22.14
N THR A 29 -20.01 -4.30 22.33
CA THR A 29 -19.39 -3.16 23.04
C THR A 29 -18.79 -2.12 22.10
N LYS A 30 -18.73 -2.39 20.79
CA LYS A 30 -18.12 -1.52 19.80
C LYS A 30 -19.15 -0.55 19.24
N VAL A 31 -18.74 0.70 19.01
CA VAL A 31 -19.55 1.76 18.39
C VAL A 31 -18.94 2.14 17.06
N TYR A 32 -19.76 2.15 16.01
CA TYR A 32 -19.35 2.38 14.64
C TYR A 32 -20.05 3.60 14.05
N ASP A 33 -19.29 4.51 13.45
CA ASP A 33 -19.83 5.64 12.69
C ASP A 33 -19.94 5.27 11.22
N ILE A 34 -21.13 4.84 10.83
CA ILE A 34 -21.43 4.37 9.48
C ILE A 34 -22.06 5.45 8.61
N THR A 35 -22.13 6.70 9.09
CA THR A 35 -22.58 7.87 8.31
C THR A 35 -21.96 7.95 6.91
N PRO A 36 -20.62 7.84 6.74
CA PRO A 36 -20.01 7.90 5.40
C PRO A 36 -20.30 6.67 4.54
N PHE A 37 -20.77 5.56 5.14
CA PHE A 37 -21.05 4.31 4.43
C PHE A 37 -22.51 4.20 3.95
N LEU A 38 -23.40 5.09 4.38
CA LEU A 38 -24.83 5.02 4.04
C LEU A 38 -25.07 5.01 2.53
N GLU A 39 -24.33 5.81 1.77
CA GLU A 39 -24.47 5.90 0.30
C GLU A 39 -23.83 4.71 -0.43
N ASP A 40 -22.86 4.07 0.19
CA ASP A 40 -22.11 2.93 -0.36
C ASP A 40 -22.71 1.57 0.05
N HIS A 41 -23.74 1.56 0.90
CA HIS A 41 -24.36 0.34 1.38
C HIS A 41 -25.11 -0.38 0.24
N PRO A 42 -24.77 -1.64 -0.09
CA PRO A 42 -25.39 -2.37 -1.21
C PRO A 42 -26.91 -2.58 -1.07
N GLY A 43 -27.43 -2.59 0.15
CA GLY A 43 -28.87 -2.68 0.44
C GLY A 43 -29.60 -1.33 0.47
N GLY A 44 -28.88 -0.22 0.30
CA GLY A 44 -29.39 1.15 0.45
C GLY A 44 -29.22 1.68 1.88
N GLY A 45 -28.86 2.96 2.00
CA GLY A 45 -28.61 3.62 3.28
C GLY A 45 -29.84 3.79 4.17
N ASP A 46 -31.04 3.84 3.58
CA ASP A 46 -32.29 4.01 4.33
C ASP A 46 -32.53 2.86 5.33
N LEU A 47 -32.16 1.63 4.95
CA LEU A 47 -32.27 0.45 5.81
C LEU A 47 -31.34 0.53 7.02
N ILE A 48 -30.19 1.17 6.86
CA ILE A 48 -29.24 1.36 7.95
C ILE A 48 -29.77 2.39 8.95
N VAL A 49 -30.37 3.48 8.46
CA VAL A 49 -30.89 4.57 9.30
C VAL A 49 -31.96 4.07 10.27
N ASP A 50 -32.77 3.08 9.89
CA ASP A 50 -33.75 2.42 10.77
C ASP A 50 -33.13 1.74 12.01
N TYR A 51 -31.85 1.37 11.91
CA TYR A 51 -31.03 0.80 12.98
C TYR A 51 -30.06 1.81 13.59
N GLY A 52 -30.11 3.08 13.19
CA GLY A 52 -29.34 4.16 13.79
C GLY A 52 -29.57 4.24 15.30
N GLY A 53 -28.47 4.21 16.06
CA GLY A 53 -28.44 4.20 17.52
C GLY A 53 -28.69 2.84 18.18
N LYS A 54 -28.76 1.74 17.42
CA LYS A 54 -29.11 0.39 17.92
C LYS A 54 -27.99 -0.63 17.69
N ASP A 55 -28.12 -1.77 18.37
CA ASP A 55 -27.27 -2.93 18.13
C ASP A 55 -27.73 -3.68 16.86
N VAL A 56 -26.78 -3.91 15.94
CA VAL A 56 -27.04 -4.53 14.64
C VAL A 56 -26.58 -5.98 14.54
N LYS A 57 -26.06 -6.57 15.64
CA LYS A 57 -25.54 -7.93 15.61
C LYS A 57 -26.58 -8.93 15.09
N ASP A 58 -27.77 -8.90 15.68
CA ASP A 58 -28.82 -9.87 15.37
C ASP A 58 -29.33 -9.74 13.94
N ILE A 59 -29.38 -8.52 13.38
CA ILE A 59 -29.82 -8.30 11.99
C ILE A 59 -28.72 -8.63 10.98
N MET A 60 -27.45 -8.44 11.35
CA MET A 60 -26.31 -8.83 10.51
C MET A 60 -26.14 -10.35 10.45
N ASP A 61 -26.43 -11.06 11.54
CA ASP A 61 -26.40 -12.52 11.63
C ASP A 61 -27.68 -13.20 11.11
N ASP A 62 -28.75 -12.44 10.81
CA ASP A 62 -30.03 -13.00 10.35
C ASP A 62 -30.00 -13.42 8.86
N PRO A 63 -29.97 -14.74 8.56
CA PRO A 63 -29.93 -15.21 7.19
C PRO A 63 -31.28 -15.05 6.47
N ALA A 64 -32.37 -14.72 7.18
CA ALA A 64 -33.69 -14.49 6.59
C ALA A 64 -33.89 -13.06 6.09
N SER A 65 -33.15 -12.07 6.64
CA SER A 65 -33.22 -10.68 6.18
C SER A 65 -32.35 -10.45 4.93
N HIS A 66 -31.06 -10.80 5.01
CA HIS A 66 -30.08 -10.81 3.92
C HIS A 66 -28.70 -11.28 4.45
N PHE A 67 -27.93 -11.97 3.60
CA PHE A 67 -26.65 -12.55 4.02
C PHE A 67 -25.52 -11.53 4.04
N HIS A 68 -24.97 -11.25 5.22
CA HIS A 68 -23.70 -10.54 5.38
C HIS A 68 -22.54 -11.54 5.41
N SER A 69 -21.63 -11.45 4.44
CA SER A 69 -20.39 -12.26 4.43
C SER A 69 -19.42 -11.81 5.52
N GLU A 70 -18.39 -12.62 5.84
CA GLU A 70 -17.30 -12.21 6.75
C GLU A 70 -16.66 -10.86 6.36
N SER A 71 -16.58 -10.56 5.06
CA SER A 71 -16.06 -9.27 4.58
C SER A 71 -16.92 -8.06 4.97
N ALA A 72 -18.22 -8.24 5.24
CA ALA A 72 -19.08 -7.15 5.71
C ALA A 72 -18.74 -6.75 7.16
N TRP A 73 -18.35 -7.71 8.00
CA TRP A 73 -17.87 -7.44 9.36
C TRP A 73 -16.53 -6.71 9.36
N GLU A 74 -15.64 -7.04 8.41
CA GLU A 74 -14.36 -6.35 8.25
C GLU A 74 -14.54 -4.90 7.78
N ILE A 75 -15.50 -4.63 6.89
CA ILE A 75 -15.85 -3.27 6.48
C ILE A 75 -16.36 -2.46 7.66
N LEU A 76 -17.18 -3.06 8.53
CA LEU A 76 -17.70 -2.40 9.73
C LEU A 76 -16.57 -1.99 10.68
N ASP A 77 -15.53 -2.82 10.83
CA ASP A 77 -14.38 -2.54 11.69
C ASP A 77 -13.57 -1.30 11.29
N ASP A 78 -13.58 -0.89 10.01
CA ASP A 78 -12.95 0.36 9.55
C ASP A 78 -13.70 1.61 10.07
N TYR A 79 -14.97 1.47 10.46
CA TYR A 79 -15.82 2.56 10.99
C TYR A 79 -15.86 2.62 12.53
N LEU A 80 -15.00 1.86 13.21
CA LEU A 80 -14.96 1.83 14.67
C LEU A 80 -14.52 3.18 15.25
N VAL A 81 -15.43 3.82 15.99
CA VAL A 81 -15.19 5.15 16.60
C VAL A 81 -15.10 5.14 18.11
N GLY A 82 -15.53 4.05 18.77
CA GLY A 82 -15.60 4.02 20.22
C GLY A 82 -16.06 2.69 20.80
N PHE A 83 -16.20 2.68 22.12
CA PHE A 83 -16.81 1.59 22.86
C PHE A 83 -17.98 2.10 23.70
N VAL A 84 -19.06 1.34 23.82
CA VAL A 84 -20.19 1.67 24.70
C VAL A 84 -20.03 0.97 26.04
N ALA A 85 -20.10 1.73 27.14
CA ALA A 85 -20.10 1.18 28.49
C ALA A 85 -21.52 0.71 28.85
N THR A 86 -21.82 -0.56 28.60
CA THR A 86 -23.08 -1.18 29.06
C THR A 86 -22.96 -1.64 30.52
N GLU A 87 -24.06 -1.63 31.28
CA GLU A 87 -24.05 -2.09 32.69
C GLU A 87 -23.45 -3.49 32.91
N PRO A 88 -23.67 -4.49 32.03
CA PRO A 88 -23.03 -5.80 32.16
C PRO A 88 -21.50 -5.75 32.00
N VAL A 89 -21.01 -4.89 31.10
CA VAL A 89 -19.57 -4.71 30.83
C VAL A 89 -18.91 -4.00 32.00
N MET A 90 -19.54 -2.95 32.56
CA MET A 90 -19.03 -2.28 33.76
C MET A 90 -18.95 -3.23 34.96
N LYS A 91 -19.93 -4.12 35.14
CA LYS A 91 -19.89 -5.17 36.18
C LYS A 91 -18.78 -6.20 35.94
N SER A 92 -18.51 -6.57 34.69
CA SER A 92 -17.44 -7.50 34.33
C SER A 92 -16.04 -6.88 34.52
N VAL A 93 -15.88 -5.60 34.19
CA VAL A 93 -14.66 -4.82 34.45
C VAL A 93 -14.38 -4.70 35.95
N THR A 94 -15.39 -4.38 36.79
CA THR A 94 -15.20 -4.26 38.24
C THR A 94 -14.89 -5.57 38.94
N ASN A 95 -15.25 -6.71 38.34
CA ASN A 95 -15.05 -8.05 38.93
C ASN A 95 -13.84 -8.80 38.35
N SER A 96 -13.17 -8.26 37.32
CA SER A 96 -12.04 -8.91 36.65
C SER A 96 -10.70 -8.53 37.28
N THR A 97 -9.78 -9.50 37.33
CA THR A 97 -8.37 -9.25 37.71
C THR A 97 -7.55 -8.61 36.59
N HIS A 98 -8.08 -8.58 35.35
CA HIS A 98 -7.46 -7.95 34.18
C HIS A 98 -8.47 -7.06 33.43
N PRO A 99 -8.86 -5.91 34.01
CA PRO A 99 -9.86 -5.01 33.42
C PRO A 99 -9.41 -4.40 32.08
N ALA A 100 -8.10 -4.29 31.84
CA ALA A 100 -7.51 -3.78 30.60
C ALA A 100 -7.78 -4.67 29.36
N ASP A 101 -8.10 -5.95 29.59
CA ASP A 101 -8.40 -6.90 28.50
C ASP A 101 -9.88 -6.86 28.07
N ILE A 102 -10.73 -6.19 28.86
CA ILE A 102 -12.20 -6.16 28.68
C ILE A 102 -12.64 -4.82 28.08
N VAL A 103 -12.05 -3.73 28.56
CA VAL A 103 -12.26 -2.39 28.00
C VAL A 103 -10.88 -1.75 27.89
N PRO A 104 -10.51 -1.15 26.74
CA PRO A 104 -9.28 -0.40 26.65
C PRO A 104 -9.32 0.73 27.70
N LEU A 105 -8.48 0.59 28.71
CA LEU A 105 -8.37 1.57 29.78
C LEU A 105 -7.73 2.85 29.21
N PRO A 106 -8.08 4.02 29.74
CA PRO A 106 -7.33 5.24 29.42
C PRO A 106 -5.84 5.01 29.70
N PRO A 107 -4.94 5.72 28.98
CA PRO A 107 -3.50 5.60 29.19
C PRO A 107 -3.19 5.71 30.68
N SER A 108 -2.51 4.70 31.23
CA SER A 108 -2.12 4.75 32.64
C SER A 108 -1.22 5.97 32.88
N GLU A 109 -1.29 6.59 34.06
CA GLU A 109 -0.39 7.70 34.38
C GLU A 109 1.08 7.31 34.20
N ALA A 110 1.43 6.06 34.51
CA ALA A 110 2.76 5.50 34.27
C ALA A 110 3.11 5.39 32.77
N GLY A 111 2.18 4.97 31.90
CA GLY A 111 2.39 4.88 30.45
C GLY A 111 2.42 6.27 29.79
N ALA A 112 1.61 7.21 30.28
CA ALA A 112 1.65 8.61 29.86
C ALA A 112 2.94 9.30 30.33
N GLU A 113 3.44 8.95 31.51
CA GLU A 113 4.71 9.44 32.05
C GLU A 113 5.90 8.81 31.31
N GLN A 114 5.80 7.55 30.88
CA GLN A 114 6.77 6.90 30.01
C GLN A 114 6.79 7.53 28.61
N LEU A 115 5.64 7.78 27.98
CA LEU A 115 5.54 8.56 26.73
C LEU A 115 6.08 10.00 26.87
N ARG A 116 5.92 10.61 28.05
CA ARG A 116 6.51 11.93 28.36
C ARG A 116 8.02 11.87 28.57
N LYS A 117 8.55 10.76 29.12
CA LYS A 117 9.99 10.53 29.35
C LYS A 117 10.73 10.13 28.07
N ASP A 118 10.13 9.26 27.26
CA ASP A 118 10.67 8.75 26.00
C ASP A 118 10.48 9.76 24.85
N GLY A 119 9.57 10.72 25.06
CA GLY A 119 9.22 11.77 24.11
C GLY A 119 8.20 11.27 23.08
N VAL A 120 7.16 12.07 22.83
CA VAL A 120 6.06 11.81 21.86
C VAL A 120 6.55 11.71 20.39
N ASN A 121 7.86 11.77 20.16
CA ASN A 121 8.47 11.96 18.84
C ASN A 121 9.24 10.74 18.31
N GLN A 122 9.26 9.59 19.00
CA GLN A 122 9.90 8.40 18.44
C GLN A 122 8.94 7.65 17.50
N PRO A 123 9.34 7.41 16.24
CA PRO A 123 8.50 6.69 15.29
C PRO A 123 8.36 5.20 15.68
N LEU A 124 7.19 4.61 15.42
CA LEU A 124 6.93 3.19 15.71
C LEU A 124 7.86 2.25 14.91
N TYR A 125 8.18 2.62 13.67
CA TYR A 125 9.06 1.87 12.78
C TYR A 125 10.36 2.64 12.58
N GLU A 126 11.43 2.18 13.24
CA GLU A 126 12.75 2.84 13.21
C GLU A 126 13.37 2.86 11.80
N ASN A 127 13.14 1.80 11.02
CA ASN A 127 13.71 1.63 9.68
C ASN A 127 13.24 2.74 8.72
N THR A 128 11.95 3.10 8.78
CA THR A 128 11.31 4.08 7.89
C THR A 128 11.10 5.45 8.56
N GLY A 129 11.21 5.52 9.89
CA GLY A 129 10.95 6.74 10.65
C GLY A 129 9.46 7.10 10.72
N MET A 130 8.55 6.15 10.49
CA MET A 130 7.11 6.37 10.44
C MET A 130 6.36 5.64 11.55
N SER A 131 5.13 6.06 11.82
CA SER A 131 4.23 5.43 12.79
C SER A 131 2.98 4.84 12.16
N CYS A 132 2.51 5.39 11.03
CA CYS A 132 1.31 4.93 10.34
C CYS A 132 1.28 5.32 8.85
N GLU A 133 0.31 4.78 8.12
CA GLU A 133 0.09 5.08 6.68
C GLU A 133 -0.10 6.58 6.43
N GLU A 134 -0.81 7.28 7.32
CA GLU A 134 -1.10 8.71 7.18
C GLU A 134 0.17 9.58 7.19
N ASP A 135 1.27 9.09 7.79
CA ASP A 135 2.56 9.78 7.79
C ASP A 135 3.15 9.91 6.38
N LEU A 136 2.81 9.02 5.45
CA LEU A 136 3.27 9.07 4.06
C LEU A 136 2.79 10.31 3.30
N SER A 137 1.68 10.90 3.74
CA SER A 137 1.09 12.10 3.12
C SER A 137 1.42 13.39 3.89
N LYS A 138 2.16 13.33 4.99
CA LYS A 138 2.54 14.52 5.78
C LYS A 138 3.67 15.26 5.09
N GLU A 139 3.43 16.53 4.76
CA GLU A 139 4.45 17.39 4.15
C GLU A 139 5.72 17.46 5.00
N THR A 140 6.86 17.33 4.32
CA THR A 140 8.18 17.44 4.94
C THR A 140 8.70 18.88 4.86
N ASP A 141 9.11 19.46 6.00
CA ASP A 141 9.90 20.69 6.00
C ASP A 141 11.30 20.41 5.46
N ALA A 142 11.54 20.84 4.22
CA ALA A 142 12.79 20.65 3.49
C ALA A 142 14.04 21.17 4.24
N SER A 143 13.92 22.31 4.94
CA SER A 143 15.07 22.93 5.62
C SER A 143 15.40 22.17 6.90
N SER A 144 14.37 21.76 7.65
CA SER A 144 14.51 20.97 8.87
C SER A 144 15.04 19.56 8.58
N ASP A 145 14.48 18.89 7.56
CA ASP A 145 14.91 17.55 7.13
C ASP A 145 16.38 17.54 6.72
N TYR A 146 16.80 18.46 5.85
CA TYR A 146 18.20 18.55 5.44
C TYR A 146 19.14 18.89 6.60
N ARG A 147 18.70 19.73 7.54
CA ARG A 147 19.49 20.05 8.73
C ARG A 147 19.69 18.83 9.64
N THR A 148 18.66 18.00 9.77
CA THR A 148 18.63 16.86 10.69
C THR A 148 19.33 15.64 10.09
N HIS A 149 18.96 15.27 8.87
CA HIS A 149 19.40 14.01 8.25
C HIS A 149 20.61 14.16 7.33
N LYS A 150 20.94 15.39 6.89
CA LYS A 150 22.09 15.68 6.00
C LYS A 150 22.11 14.85 4.71
N PHE A 151 20.94 14.42 4.24
CA PHE A 151 20.79 13.61 3.04
C PHE A 151 20.57 14.47 1.79
N LEU A 152 19.32 14.73 1.39
CA LEU A 152 18.98 15.52 0.20
C LEU A 152 18.23 16.79 0.59
N ASP A 153 18.62 17.93 0.02
CA ASP A 153 17.90 19.20 0.16
C ASP A 153 16.77 19.24 -0.88
N LEU A 154 15.54 19.05 -0.42
CA LEU A 154 14.33 19.06 -1.26
C LEU A 154 14.11 20.41 -1.98
N ASN A 155 14.76 21.51 -1.57
CA ASN A 155 14.67 22.79 -2.29
C ASN A 155 15.57 22.85 -3.54
N LYS A 156 16.36 21.80 -3.81
CA LYS A 156 17.31 21.74 -4.93
C LYS A 156 17.11 20.46 -5.75
N PRO A 157 17.59 20.43 -7.01
CA PRO A 157 17.50 19.24 -7.85
C PRO A 157 18.17 18.01 -7.21
N LEU A 158 17.46 16.89 -7.13
CA LEU A 158 17.89 15.72 -6.35
C LEU A 158 18.98 14.90 -7.04
N LEU A 159 18.96 14.75 -8.37
CA LEU A 159 19.85 13.81 -9.07
C LEU A 159 21.33 14.13 -8.87
N MET A 160 21.69 15.40 -9.02
CA MET A 160 23.07 15.84 -8.85
C MET A 160 23.52 15.80 -7.39
N GLN A 161 22.59 15.89 -6.43
CA GLN A 161 22.89 15.69 -5.03
C GLN A 161 23.23 14.23 -4.73
N VAL A 162 22.50 13.26 -5.31
CA VAL A 162 22.87 11.84 -5.21
C VAL A 162 24.22 11.56 -5.89
N TRP A 163 24.40 12.05 -7.13
CA TRP A 163 25.62 11.81 -7.92
C TRP A 163 26.90 12.39 -7.29
N ARG A 164 26.79 13.56 -6.63
CA ARG A 164 27.93 14.30 -6.05
C ARG A 164 27.94 14.30 -4.52
N GLY A 165 26.98 13.65 -3.87
CA GLY A 165 26.78 13.72 -2.42
C GLY A 165 27.86 13.05 -1.59
N GLY A 166 28.60 12.09 -2.17
CA GLY A 166 29.67 11.38 -1.47
C GLY A 166 29.18 10.50 -0.32
N PHE A 167 27.92 10.05 -0.38
CA PHE A 167 27.31 9.17 0.61
C PHE A 167 27.95 7.79 0.60
N THR A 168 28.10 7.18 1.77
CA THR A 168 28.34 5.75 1.88
C THR A 168 27.06 5.00 1.56
N LYS A 169 27.18 3.75 1.08
CA LYS A 169 26.05 2.84 0.82
C LYS A 169 25.09 2.77 2.01
N ASP A 170 25.60 2.49 3.20
CA ASP A 170 24.75 2.25 4.38
C ASP A 170 23.96 3.50 4.77
N PHE A 171 24.59 4.68 4.75
CA PHE A 171 23.90 5.94 4.99
C PHE A 171 22.85 6.24 3.92
N TYR A 172 23.17 5.99 2.65
CA TYR A 172 22.22 6.15 1.57
C TYR A 172 21.00 5.24 1.73
N LEU A 173 21.19 3.95 2.03
CA LEU A 173 20.10 2.99 2.19
C LEU A 173 19.21 3.31 3.39
N GLU A 174 19.81 3.73 4.50
CA GLU A 174 19.06 4.19 5.67
C GLU A 174 18.18 5.40 5.33
N GLN A 175 18.68 6.35 4.53
CA GLN A 175 17.95 7.58 4.26
C GLN A 175 16.98 7.48 3.09
N VAL A 176 17.28 6.70 2.04
CA VAL A 176 16.42 6.61 0.85
C VAL A 176 15.12 5.88 1.13
N HIS A 177 15.11 4.90 2.05
CA HIS A 177 13.93 4.15 2.45
C HIS A 177 13.12 4.81 3.57
N ARG A 178 13.55 5.98 4.05
CA ARG A 178 12.75 6.81 4.96
C ARG A 178 11.92 7.78 4.12
N PRO A 179 10.59 7.61 4.03
CA PRO A 179 9.84 8.39 3.06
C PRO A 179 9.66 9.85 3.46
N ARG A 180 9.69 10.75 2.47
CA ARG A 180 9.42 12.19 2.58
C ARG A 180 8.23 12.56 1.68
N HIS A 181 7.66 13.73 1.92
CA HIS A 181 6.58 14.27 1.08
C HIS A 181 6.89 15.70 0.66
N TYR A 182 6.86 15.94 -0.66
CA TYR A 182 7.18 17.25 -1.22
C TYR A 182 5.93 18.14 -1.30
N LYS A 183 6.07 19.36 -0.77
CA LYS A 183 5.16 20.53 -0.84
C LYS A 183 3.88 20.32 -1.67
N GLY A 184 2.73 20.23 -1.01
CA GLY A 184 1.42 20.17 -1.65
C GLY A 184 1.16 18.91 -2.51
N GLY A 185 2.02 17.90 -2.42
CA GLY A 185 1.96 16.71 -3.28
C GLY A 185 2.46 16.94 -4.71
N ASP A 186 3.20 18.03 -4.95
CA ASP A 186 3.92 18.26 -6.21
C ASP A 186 5.14 17.34 -6.32
N SER A 187 5.69 17.22 -7.54
CA SER A 187 6.94 16.48 -7.75
C SER A 187 8.16 17.34 -7.43
N ALA A 188 9.02 16.90 -6.50
CA ALA A 188 10.31 17.53 -6.19
C ALA A 188 11.16 17.70 -7.47
N PRO A 189 12.06 18.69 -7.64
CA PRO A 189 12.87 18.76 -8.86
C PRO A 189 13.92 17.62 -8.90
N LEU A 190 13.97 16.83 -9.98
CA LEU A 190 15.03 15.81 -10.14
C LEU A 190 16.26 16.38 -10.86
N PHE A 191 16.04 17.02 -12.02
CA PHE A 191 17.08 17.64 -12.84
C PHE A 191 17.12 19.17 -12.66
N GLY A 192 15.96 19.80 -12.47
CA GLY A 192 15.83 21.26 -12.32
C GLY A 192 16.12 22.06 -13.60
N ASN A 193 16.06 21.42 -14.76
CA ASN A 193 16.34 22.02 -16.07
C ASN A 193 15.42 21.40 -17.15
N PHE A 194 15.77 21.56 -18.43
CA PHE A 194 14.98 21.05 -19.56
C PHE A 194 14.80 19.51 -19.59
N LEU A 195 15.56 18.75 -18.81
CA LEU A 195 15.42 17.30 -18.68
C LEU A 195 14.33 16.88 -17.67
N GLU A 196 13.80 17.81 -16.86
CA GLU A 196 12.78 17.52 -15.85
C GLU A 196 11.56 16.75 -16.38
N PRO A 197 11.01 17.06 -17.59
CA PRO A 197 9.90 16.30 -18.15
C PRO A 197 10.19 14.81 -18.34
N LEU A 198 11.45 14.40 -18.57
CA LEU A 198 11.83 13.00 -18.72
C LEU A 198 11.70 12.21 -17.41
N SER A 199 11.69 12.90 -16.26
CA SER A 199 11.54 12.30 -14.93
C SER A 199 10.09 12.19 -14.46
N LYS A 200 9.14 12.73 -15.22
CA LYS A 200 7.73 12.84 -14.83
C LYS A 200 6.89 11.98 -15.75
N THR A 201 6.45 10.83 -15.23
CA THR A 201 5.66 9.86 -15.99
C THR A 201 4.28 9.73 -15.35
N PRO A 202 3.23 10.34 -15.94
CA PRO A 202 1.85 10.10 -15.54
C PRO A 202 1.45 8.63 -15.72
N TRP A 203 0.58 8.12 -14.84
CA TRP A 203 0.11 6.72 -14.86
C TRP A 203 -0.43 6.24 -16.22
N TRP A 204 -1.12 7.12 -16.96
CA TRP A 204 -1.74 6.78 -18.25
C TRP A 204 -0.73 6.63 -19.38
N VAL A 205 0.53 7.04 -19.20
CA VAL A 205 1.59 6.86 -20.20
C VAL A 205 1.88 5.37 -20.41
N VAL A 206 1.89 4.58 -19.34
CA VAL A 206 2.17 3.12 -19.39
C VAL A 206 1.22 2.41 -20.36
N PRO A 207 -0.13 2.43 -20.17
CA PRO A 207 -1.02 1.76 -21.11
C PRO A 207 -0.98 2.39 -22.51
N THR A 208 -0.83 3.71 -22.62
CA THR A 208 -0.81 4.40 -23.93
C THR A 208 0.39 3.96 -24.78
N VAL A 209 1.56 3.80 -24.17
CA VAL A 209 2.79 3.44 -24.87
C VAL A 209 2.86 1.93 -25.14
N TRP A 210 2.44 1.09 -24.19
CA TRP A 210 2.72 -0.35 -24.22
C TRP A 210 1.56 -1.21 -24.73
N VAL A 211 0.30 -0.78 -24.62
CA VAL A 211 -0.83 -1.54 -25.19
C VAL A 211 -0.73 -1.67 -26.71
N PRO A 212 -0.41 -0.63 -27.51
CA PRO A 212 -0.35 -0.78 -28.97
C PRO A 212 0.72 -1.78 -29.45
N PRO A 213 1.98 -1.77 -28.95
CA PRO A 213 2.96 -2.81 -29.28
C PRO A 213 2.53 -4.21 -28.84
N VAL A 214 1.90 -4.36 -27.67
CA VAL A 214 1.36 -5.65 -27.21
C VAL A 214 0.27 -6.15 -28.14
N ALA A 215 -0.67 -5.28 -28.54
CA ALA A 215 -1.73 -5.62 -29.47
C ALA A 215 -1.18 -6.02 -30.84
N TYR A 216 -0.21 -5.27 -31.36
CA TYR A 216 0.43 -5.57 -32.64
C TYR A 216 1.22 -6.89 -32.60
N GLY A 217 2.02 -7.12 -31.57
CA GLY A 217 2.76 -8.38 -31.41
C GLY A 217 1.84 -9.60 -31.21
N THR A 218 0.72 -9.41 -30.51
CA THR A 218 -0.33 -10.45 -30.38
C THR A 218 -0.99 -10.75 -31.73
N TYR A 219 -1.28 -9.72 -32.53
CA TYR A 219 -1.80 -9.88 -33.89
C TYR A 219 -0.81 -10.60 -34.83
N LEU A 220 0.48 -10.28 -34.75
CA LEU A 220 1.50 -10.99 -35.53
C LEU A 220 1.56 -12.47 -35.12
N SER A 221 1.56 -12.74 -33.82
CA SER A 221 1.58 -14.10 -33.29
C SER A 221 0.35 -14.91 -33.70
N SER A 222 -0.82 -14.26 -33.84
CA SER A 222 -2.05 -14.91 -34.30
C SER A 222 -2.01 -15.36 -35.77
N GLN A 223 -1.07 -14.87 -36.57
CA GLN A 223 -0.90 -15.33 -37.96
C GLN A 223 -0.21 -16.69 -38.04
N GLY A 224 0.60 -17.04 -37.02
CA GLY A 224 1.37 -18.28 -36.98
C GLY A 224 0.87 -19.32 -35.99
N LEU A 225 -0.01 -18.94 -35.05
CA LEU A 225 -0.53 -19.83 -34.01
C LEU A 225 -2.02 -20.08 -34.19
N SER A 226 -2.47 -21.28 -33.79
CA SER A 226 -3.90 -21.52 -33.57
C SER A 226 -4.39 -20.65 -32.40
N THR A 227 -5.69 -20.36 -32.34
CA THR A 227 -6.28 -19.59 -31.22
C THR A 227 -5.91 -20.16 -29.86
N VAL A 228 -5.96 -21.49 -29.72
CA VAL A 228 -5.61 -22.17 -28.47
C VAL A 228 -4.13 -22.00 -28.13
N GLY A 229 -3.24 -22.14 -29.13
CA GLY A 229 -1.80 -21.93 -28.95
C GLY A 229 -1.46 -20.49 -28.59
N LEU A 230 -2.08 -19.52 -29.26
CA LEU A 230 -1.91 -18.11 -28.94
C LEU A 230 -2.32 -17.81 -27.50
N THR A 231 -3.53 -18.22 -27.11
CA THR A 231 -4.05 -17.98 -25.76
C THR A 231 -3.19 -18.66 -24.70
N SER A 232 -2.72 -19.89 -24.93
CA SER A 232 -1.89 -20.60 -23.95
C SER A 232 -0.53 -19.93 -23.75
N TYR A 233 0.18 -19.57 -24.83
CA TYR A 233 1.46 -18.86 -24.74
C TYR A 233 1.31 -17.48 -24.13
N TRP A 234 0.26 -16.76 -24.49
CA TRP A 234 -0.01 -15.43 -23.94
C TRP A 234 -0.28 -15.48 -22.42
N ILE A 235 -1.13 -16.42 -21.96
CA ILE A 235 -1.37 -16.64 -20.52
C ILE A 235 -0.10 -17.09 -19.81
N THR A 236 0.72 -17.95 -20.45
CA THR A 236 2.02 -18.36 -19.91
C THR A 236 2.92 -17.14 -19.66
N GLY A 237 2.96 -16.20 -20.60
CA GLY A 237 3.66 -14.92 -20.44
C GLY A 237 3.17 -14.11 -19.26
N LEU A 238 1.84 -14.00 -19.10
CA LEU A 238 1.22 -13.30 -17.97
C LEU A 238 1.57 -13.95 -16.62
N CYS A 239 1.57 -15.27 -16.54
CA CYS A 239 1.98 -15.99 -15.33
C CYS A 239 3.47 -15.78 -15.02
N ILE A 240 4.33 -15.86 -16.04
CA ILE A 240 5.78 -15.58 -15.91
C ILE A 240 6.00 -14.15 -15.38
N TRP A 241 5.21 -13.17 -15.84
CA TRP A 241 5.32 -11.80 -15.34
C TRP A 241 5.21 -11.72 -13.82
N THR A 242 4.27 -12.44 -13.18
CA THR A 242 4.12 -12.37 -11.72
C THR A 242 5.40 -12.78 -10.97
N LEU A 243 6.15 -13.74 -11.52
CA LEU A 243 7.45 -14.15 -10.97
C LEU A 243 8.54 -13.12 -11.27
N VAL A 244 8.54 -12.56 -12.50
CA VAL A 244 9.49 -11.52 -12.90
C VAL A 244 9.30 -10.26 -12.04
N GLU A 245 8.06 -9.85 -11.77
CA GLU A 245 7.70 -8.79 -10.82
C GLU A 245 8.40 -9.01 -9.48
N TYR A 246 8.16 -10.17 -8.86
CA TYR A 246 8.74 -10.51 -7.56
C TYR A 246 10.28 -10.47 -7.60
N VAL A 247 10.89 -11.07 -8.62
CA VAL A 247 12.35 -11.14 -8.76
C VAL A 247 12.97 -9.77 -8.98
N LEU A 248 12.38 -8.93 -9.86
CA LEU A 248 12.88 -7.59 -10.11
C LEU A 248 12.71 -6.72 -8.87
N HIS A 249 11.55 -6.79 -8.20
CA HIS A 249 11.30 -5.99 -7.00
C HIS A 249 12.28 -6.35 -5.88
N ARG A 250 12.49 -7.65 -5.63
CA ARG A 250 13.38 -8.12 -4.56
C ARG A 250 14.88 -7.99 -4.86
N PHE A 251 15.31 -8.32 -6.08
CA PHE A 251 16.75 -8.50 -6.38
C PHE A 251 17.35 -7.41 -7.26
N LEU A 252 16.53 -6.52 -7.84
CA LEU A 252 17.01 -5.38 -8.62
C LEU A 252 16.60 -4.04 -8.00
N PHE A 253 15.34 -3.90 -7.61
CA PHE A 253 14.83 -2.67 -7.02
C PHE A 253 15.29 -2.54 -5.57
N HIS A 254 15.23 -3.61 -4.79
CA HIS A 254 15.83 -3.74 -3.44
C HIS A 254 17.19 -4.44 -3.47
N LEU A 255 18.10 -3.97 -4.34
CA LEU A 255 19.46 -4.52 -4.39
C LEU A 255 20.21 -4.30 -3.06
N ASP A 256 19.90 -3.20 -2.37
CA ASP A 256 20.22 -2.86 -0.98
C ASP A 256 21.59 -3.33 -0.51
N GLN A 257 21.65 -4.38 0.31
CA GLN A 257 22.90 -4.89 0.88
C GLN A 257 23.98 -5.23 -0.16
N TYR A 258 23.57 -5.62 -1.38
CA TYR A 258 24.44 -5.95 -2.51
C TYR A 258 24.79 -4.76 -3.40
N LEU A 259 24.24 -3.58 -3.12
CA LEU A 259 24.55 -2.35 -3.85
C LEU A 259 26.05 -2.02 -3.70
N PRO A 260 26.77 -1.71 -4.79
CA PRO A 260 28.17 -1.35 -4.68
C PRO A 260 28.30 0.06 -4.09
N ASP A 261 29.29 0.27 -3.22
CA ASP A 261 29.54 1.54 -2.54
C ASP A 261 30.23 2.56 -3.47
N ASN A 262 29.48 3.01 -4.47
CA ASN A 262 29.91 4.04 -5.40
C ASN A 262 28.72 4.83 -5.96
N ARG A 263 28.99 6.08 -6.35
CA ARG A 263 27.96 7.00 -6.88
C ARG A 263 27.12 6.45 -8.03
N VAL A 264 27.68 5.59 -8.89
CA VAL A 264 26.95 5.04 -10.04
C VAL A 264 25.89 4.06 -9.56
N GLY A 265 26.27 3.15 -8.65
CA GLY A 265 25.35 2.22 -7.99
C GLY A 265 24.23 2.95 -7.27
N LEU A 266 24.57 3.90 -6.38
CA LEU A 266 23.58 4.67 -5.62
C LEU A 266 22.61 5.45 -6.54
N THR A 267 23.13 6.07 -7.60
CA THR A 267 22.30 6.83 -8.54
C THR A 267 21.38 5.91 -9.36
N LEU A 268 21.87 4.74 -9.79
CA LEU A 268 21.06 3.79 -10.54
C LEU A 268 19.92 3.23 -9.65
N HIS A 269 20.23 2.85 -8.41
CA HIS A 269 19.23 2.43 -7.43
C HIS A 269 18.18 3.52 -7.19
N PHE A 270 18.61 4.77 -7.02
CA PHE A 270 17.71 5.90 -6.83
C PHE A 270 16.74 6.07 -8.00
N LEU A 271 17.21 5.93 -9.25
CA LEU A 271 16.38 6.06 -10.44
C LEU A 271 15.47 4.85 -10.71
N LEU A 272 15.86 3.65 -10.29
CA LEU A 272 15.08 2.42 -10.47
C LEU A 272 13.93 2.31 -9.47
N HIS A 273 14.18 2.55 -8.19
CA HIS A 273 13.14 2.38 -7.16
C HIS A 273 13.33 3.28 -5.94
N GLY A 274 14.55 3.68 -5.60
CA GLY A 274 14.81 4.48 -4.40
C GLY A 274 14.05 5.81 -4.37
N ILE A 275 13.84 6.48 -5.51
CA ILE A 275 13.04 7.71 -5.57
C ILE A 275 11.58 7.49 -5.19
N HIS A 276 11.04 6.30 -5.49
CA HIS A 276 9.68 5.94 -5.12
C HIS A 276 9.57 5.73 -3.61
N HIS A 277 10.48 4.98 -2.98
CA HIS A 277 10.51 4.87 -1.51
C HIS A 277 10.77 6.21 -0.81
N TYR A 278 11.61 7.05 -1.40
CA TYR A 278 11.92 8.36 -0.84
C TYR A 278 10.75 9.35 -0.98
N LEU A 279 9.94 9.26 -2.04
CA LEU A 279 8.78 10.13 -2.31
C LEU A 279 7.56 9.30 -2.78
N PRO A 280 6.96 8.46 -1.92
CA PRO A 280 5.98 7.44 -2.34
C PRO A 280 4.67 8.03 -2.88
N MET A 281 4.32 9.22 -2.41
CA MET A 281 3.10 9.94 -2.82
C MET A 281 3.33 10.92 -3.99
N ASP A 282 4.49 10.90 -4.65
CA ASP A 282 4.75 11.65 -5.88
C ASP A 282 4.11 10.93 -7.10
N ARG A 283 2.96 11.45 -7.53
CA ARG A 283 2.14 10.87 -8.62
C ARG A 283 2.87 10.72 -9.96
N LEU A 284 3.96 11.45 -10.20
CA LEU A 284 4.67 11.42 -11.47
C LEU A 284 5.97 10.58 -11.40
N ARG A 285 6.29 9.99 -10.24
CA ARG A 285 7.53 9.25 -9.99
C ARG A 285 7.34 7.86 -9.41
N LEU A 286 6.17 7.28 -9.63
CA LEU A 286 5.86 5.92 -9.24
C LEU A 286 6.03 4.96 -10.41
N VAL A 287 5.33 5.21 -11.52
CA VAL A 287 5.35 4.31 -12.67
C VAL A 287 6.67 4.38 -13.41
N MET A 288 7.10 3.26 -13.99
CA MET A 288 8.37 3.18 -14.69
C MET A 288 8.37 4.06 -15.95
N PRO A 289 9.31 5.01 -16.09
CA PRO A 289 9.45 5.79 -17.32
C PRO A 289 9.69 4.85 -18.52
N PRO A 290 9.04 5.06 -19.68
CA PRO A 290 9.16 4.15 -20.82
C PRO A 290 10.60 3.92 -21.29
N THR A 291 11.48 4.91 -21.14
CA THR A 291 12.91 4.80 -21.46
C THR A 291 13.61 3.76 -20.59
N LEU A 292 13.35 3.76 -19.28
CA LEU A 292 13.93 2.82 -18.34
C LEU A 292 13.30 1.43 -18.51
N PHE A 293 11.98 1.37 -18.68
CA PHE A 293 11.30 0.10 -18.93
C PHE A 293 11.78 -0.58 -20.21
N LEU A 294 12.03 0.17 -21.30
CA LEU A 294 12.57 -0.41 -22.53
C LEU A 294 13.91 -1.11 -22.31
N VAL A 295 14.80 -0.50 -21.52
CA VAL A 295 16.10 -1.10 -21.17
C VAL A 295 15.91 -2.39 -20.37
N LEU A 296 14.99 -2.39 -19.39
CA LEU A 296 14.69 -3.57 -18.57
C LEU A 296 13.99 -4.68 -19.38
N ALA A 297 13.08 -4.34 -20.30
CA ALA A 297 12.31 -5.29 -21.10
C ALA A 297 13.14 -5.94 -22.21
N THR A 298 14.14 -5.24 -22.76
CA THR A 298 14.99 -5.73 -23.86
C THR A 298 15.66 -7.09 -23.58
N PRO A 299 16.32 -7.34 -22.44
CA PRO A 299 16.88 -8.67 -22.16
C PRO A 299 15.79 -9.77 -22.07
N PHE A 300 14.58 -9.45 -21.59
CA PHE A 300 13.48 -10.42 -21.55
C PHE A 300 12.93 -10.75 -22.94
N TRP A 301 12.99 -9.82 -23.90
CA TRP A 301 12.66 -10.11 -25.30
C TRP A 301 13.60 -11.18 -25.87
N TYR A 302 14.90 -11.00 -25.70
CA TYR A 302 15.90 -11.98 -26.16
C TYR A 302 15.79 -13.30 -25.40
N LEU A 303 15.52 -13.26 -24.10
CA LEU A 303 15.31 -14.46 -23.29
C LEU A 303 14.10 -15.25 -23.77
N ALA A 304 12.96 -14.59 -24.04
CA ALA A 304 11.77 -15.26 -24.58
C ALA A 304 12.09 -15.95 -25.91
N HIS A 305 12.81 -15.28 -26.81
CA HIS A 305 13.22 -15.86 -28.10
C HIS A 305 14.28 -16.95 -27.99
N ALA A 306 15.08 -16.95 -26.91
CA ALA A 306 16.02 -18.03 -26.63
C ALA A 306 15.33 -19.27 -26.06
N VAL A 307 14.35 -19.10 -25.17
CA VAL A 307 13.61 -20.20 -24.54
C VAL A 307 12.62 -20.82 -25.53
N PHE A 308 11.88 -20.00 -26.27
CA PHE A 308 10.92 -20.41 -27.28
C PHE A 308 11.52 -20.34 -28.70
N PHE A 309 12.80 -20.70 -28.84
CA PHE A 309 13.55 -20.59 -30.10
C PHE A 309 12.95 -21.37 -31.28
N TYR A 310 12.13 -22.38 -30.98
CA TYR A 310 11.51 -23.25 -31.97
C TYR A 310 10.35 -22.58 -32.72
N ASP A 311 9.75 -21.53 -32.17
CA ASP A 311 8.64 -20.81 -32.80
C ASP A 311 8.65 -19.32 -32.40
N TRP A 312 8.93 -18.47 -33.40
CA TRP A 312 8.98 -17.02 -33.23
C TRP A 312 7.64 -16.43 -32.76
N ASN A 313 6.51 -16.97 -33.23
CA ASN A 313 5.18 -16.50 -32.84
C ASN A 313 4.86 -16.89 -31.38
N ALA A 314 5.31 -18.07 -30.95
CA ALA A 314 5.19 -18.49 -29.56
C ALA A 314 6.00 -17.56 -28.63
N ALA A 315 7.27 -17.30 -28.99
CA ALA A 315 8.13 -16.39 -28.23
C ALA A 315 7.53 -14.98 -28.11
N THR A 316 7.01 -14.46 -29.22
CA THR A 316 6.36 -13.15 -29.28
C THR A 316 5.07 -13.12 -28.45
N ALA A 317 4.23 -14.16 -28.52
CA ALA A 317 3.01 -14.26 -27.72
C ALA A 317 3.29 -14.27 -26.21
N VAL A 318 4.29 -15.05 -25.77
CA VAL A 318 4.75 -15.08 -24.36
C VAL A 318 5.24 -13.69 -23.94
N PHE A 319 6.08 -13.04 -24.75
CA PHE A 319 6.56 -11.71 -24.43
C PHE A 319 5.41 -10.69 -24.33
N CYS A 320 4.46 -10.69 -25.27
CA CYS A 320 3.29 -9.81 -25.24
C CYS A 320 2.43 -10.03 -23.99
N GLY A 321 2.19 -11.28 -23.59
CA GLY A 321 1.49 -11.59 -22.34
C GLY A 321 2.24 -11.10 -21.11
N GLY A 322 3.58 -11.20 -21.11
CA GLY A 322 4.43 -10.67 -20.04
C GLY A 322 4.39 -9.14 -19.94
N ILE A 323 4.50 -8.42 -21.07
CA ILE A 323 4.39 -6.95 -21.08
C ILE A 323 2.99 -6.48 -20.70
N PHE A 324 1.94 -7.23 -21.05
CA PHE A 324 0.60 -6.94 -20.53
C PHE A 324 0.54 -7.10 -19.01
N GLY A 325 1.15 -8.16 -18.46
CA GLY A 325 1.33 -8.33 -17.02
C GLY A 325 2.01 -7.12 -16.37
N TYR A 326 3.06 -6.59 -16.98
CA TYR A 326 3.71 -5.35 -16.56
C TYR A 326 2.76 -4.16 -16.50
N ILE A 327 1.94 -3.96 -17.54
CA ILE A 327 0.97 -2.86 -17.57
C ILE A 327 0.00 -2.99 -16.39
N CYS A 328 -0.49 -4.21 -16.12
CA CYS A 328 -1.34 -4.48 -14.97
C CYS A 328 -0.62 -4.18 -13.65
N TYR A 329 0.63 -4.62 -13.51
CA TYR A 329 1.45 -4.34 -12.33
C TYR A 329 1.61 -2.85 -12.06
N ASP A 330 2.06 -2.07 -13.05
CA ASP A 330 2.41 -0.66 -12.84
C ASP A 330 1.15 0.17 -12.52
N LEU A 331 0.02 -0.18 -13.14
CA LEU A 331 -1.27 0.43 -12.84
C LEU A 331 -1.79 0.04 -11.45
N THR A 332 -1.72 -1.25 -11.09
CA THR A 332 -2.08 -1.70 -9.74
C THR A 332 -1.22 -0.96 -8.70
N HIS A 333 0.10 -0.97 -8.88
CA HIS A 333 1.03 -0.26 -8.01
C HIS A 333 0.65 1.21 -7.83
N TYR A 334 0.38 1.92 -8.95
CA TYR A 334 -0.03 3.31 -8.90
C TYR A 334 -1.31 3.54 -8.10
N PHE A 335 -2.33 2.71 -8.33
CA PHE A 335 -3.63 2.88 -7.68
C PHE A 335 -3.65 2.44 -6.22
N LEU A 336 -2.79 1.51 -5.81
CA LEU A 336 -2.59 1.16 -4.40
C LEU A 336 -2.18 2.38 -3.58
N HIS A 337 -1.29 3.24 -4.11
CA HIS A 337 -0.88 4.48 -3.44
C HIS A 337 -1.93 5.60 -3.51
N HIS A 338 -2.55 5.80 -4.67
CA HIS A 338 -3.22 7.08 -4.97
C HIS A 338 -4.75 7.05 -4.99
N LYS A 339 -5.38 5.88 -4.78
CA LYS A 339 -6.83 5.74 -4.78
C LYS A 339 -7.36 5.01 -3.57
N THR A 340 -8.60 5.31 -3.23
CA THR A 340 -9.42 4.46 -2.37
C THR A 340 -9.96 3.34 -3.24
N LEU A 341 -9.53 2.11 -2.95
CA LEU A 341 -9.87 0.94 -3.76
C LEU A 341 -11.07 0.18 -3.18
N PRO A 342 -11.79 -0.59 -4.02
CA PRO A 342 -12.83 -1.51 -3.56
C PRO A 342 -12.31 -2.49 -2.51
N ALA A 343 -13.22 -3.02 -1.67
CA ALA A 343 -12.88 -3.88 -0.52
C ALA A 343 -11.87 -5.00 -0.85
N TYR A 344 -12.04 -5.69 -1.97
CA TYR A 344 -11.19 -6.80 -2.40
C TYR A 344 -9.74 -6.41 -2.76
N TRP A 345 -9.44 -5.13 -2.97
CA TRP A 345 -8.07 -4.62 -3.17
C TRP A 345 -7.51 -3.92 -1.93
N ARG A 346 -8.34 -3.65 -0.89
CA ARG A 346 -7.90 -2.90 0.29
C ARG A 346 -6.84 -3.64 1.09
N GLU A 347 -6.94 -4.96 1.19
CA GLU A 347 -5.92 -5.76 1.87
C GLU A 347 -4.56 -5.64 1.17
N LEU A 348 -4.55 -5.76 -0.16
CA LEU A 348 -3.33 -5.58 -0.95
C LEU A 348 -2.78 -4.16 -0.83
N LYS A 349 -3.65 -3.14 -0.75
CA LYS A 349 -3.24 -1.76 -0.47
C LYS A 349 -2.57 -1.66 0.89
N LYS A 350 -3.20 -2.17 1.95
CA LYS A 350 -2.64 -2.18 3.30
C LYS A 350 -1.28 -2.90 3.32
N TYR A 351 -1.17 -4.03 2.61
CA TYR A 351 0.06 -4.81 2.50
C TYR A 351 1.19 -4.04 1.79
N HIS A 352 0.91 -3.47 0.62
CA HIS A 352 1.89 -2.71 -0.14
C HIS A 352 2.30 -1.42 0.57
N LEU A 353 1.37 -0.71 1.22
CA LEU A 353 1.74 0.48 1.99
C LEU A 353 2.57 0.12 3.22
N ALA A 354 2.31 -1.00 3.89
CA ALA A 354 3.15 -1.49 4.98
C ALA A 354 4.59 -1.78 4.53
N HIS A 355 4.78 -2.24 3.29
CA HIS A 355 6.12 -2.34 2.69
C HIS A 355 6.85 -0.98 2.66
N HIS A 356 6.13 0.12 2.40
CA HIS A 356 6.71 1.48 2.37
C HIS A 356 6.95 2.10 3.74
N PHE A 357 5.97 2.03 4.66
CA PHE A 357 6.06 2.74 5.94
C PHE A 357 6.50 1.87 7.12
N ALA A 358 6.48 0.53 7.02
CA ALA A 358 6.83 -0.35 8.14
C ALA A 358 8.10 -1.18 7.86
N ASP A 359 8.10 -1.98 6.80
CA ASP A 359 9.17 -2.93 6.50
C ASP A 359 9.39 -3.11 5.00
N TYR A 360 10.43 -2.46 4.47
CA TYR A 360 10.79 -2.54 3.06
C TYR A 360 11.62 -3.79 2.71
N GLU A 361 12.03 -4.59 3.70
CA GLU A 361 12.81 -5.81 3.48
C GLU A 361 11.92 -7.02 3.15
N ASN A 362 10.59 -6.86 3.22
CA ASN A 362 9.57 -7.87 2.93
C ASN A 362 8.42 -7.25 2.13
N GLY A 363 7.53 -8.10 1.58
CA GLY A 363 6.36 -7.62 0.83
C GLY A 363 6.66 -7.19 -0.60
N PHE A 364 7.42 -8.00 -1.34
CA PHE A 364 7.84 -7.67 -2.71
C PHE A 364 6.75 -7.93 -3.75
N GLY A 365 5.69 -8.67 -3.42
CA GLY A 365 4.56 -8.88 -4.31
C GLY A 365 3.59 -7.70 -4.32
N VAL A 366 3.43 -7.03 -5.46
CA VAL A 366 2.57 -5.84 -5.61
C VAL A 366 1.23 -6.19 -6.25
N THR A 367 1.20 -7.09 -7.23
CA THR A 367 -0.04 -7.59 -7.83
C THR A 367 -0.68 -8.70 -6.99
N SER A 368 0.13 -9.45 -6.25
CA SER A 368 -0.33 -10.51 -5.34
C SER A 368 0.74 -10.86 -4.31
N ARG A 369 0.32 -11.39 -3.16
CA ARG A 369 1.18 -11.91 -2.10
C ARG A 369 1.76 -13.31 -2.38
N PHE A 370 1.38 -13.92 -3.51
CA PHE A 370 1.64 -15.35 -3.78
C PHE A 370 3.13 -15.70 -3.70
N TRP A 371 4.00 -14.92 -4.34
CA TRP A 371 5.44 -15.20 -4.33
C TRP A 371 6.11 -14.86 -3.00
N ASP A 372 5.59 -13.87 -2.26
CA ASP A 372 6.04 -13.62 -0.88
C ASP A 372 5.76 -14.84 0.01
N TRP A 373 4.59 -15.46 -0.12
CA TRP A 373 4.27 -16.69 0.61
C TRP A 373 5.19 -17.84 0.21
N VAL A 374 5.37 -18.07 -1.10
CA VAL A 374 6.24 -19.13 -1.63
C VAL A 374 7.69 -18.98 -1.14
N PHE A 375 8.22 -17.76 -1.16
CA PHE A 375 9.62 -17.47 -0.81
C PHE A 375 9.83 -16.95 0.61
N LYS A 376 8.78 -16.96 1.44
CA LYS A 376 8.78 -16.57 2.85
C LYS A 376 9.28 -15.14 3.09
N THR A 377 8.76 -14.20 2.31
CA THR A 377 8.99 -12.76 2.45
C THR A 377 7.67 -12.02 2.70
N GLU A 378 6.68 -12.68 3.29
CA GLU A 378 5.41 -12.03 3.65
C GLU A 378 5.60 -11.06 4.80
N LEU A 379 4.98 -9.89 4.68
CA LEU A 379 4.87 -8.95 5.79
C LEU A 379 3.99 -9.54 6.90
N PRO A 380 4.40 -9.42 8.18
CA PRO A 380 3.55 -9.77 9.31
C PRO A 380 2.43 -8.73 9.44
N MET A 381 1.36 -8.92 8.65
CA MET A 381 0.12 -8.18 8.79
C MET A 381 -0.52 -8.63 10.09
N THR A 382 -0.23 -7.93 11.20
CA THR A 382 -0.82 -8.27 12.49
C THR A 382 -2.33 -8.07 12.36
N PRO A 383 -3.16 -9.14 12.44
CA PRO A 383 -4.59 -8.92 12.51
C PRO A 383 -4.87 -8.13 13.80
N PRO A 384 -5.81 -7.17 13.81
CA PRO A 384 -6.30 -6.65 15.08
C PRO A 384 -6.68 -7.86 15.93
N LYS A 385 -6.17 -7.95 17.16
CA LYS A 385 -6.47 -9.06 18.07
C LYS A 385 -7.99 -9.10 18.31
N VAL A 386 -8.70 -9.90 17.52
CA VAL A 386 -10.09 -10.27 17.79
C VAL A 386 -10.04 -11.35 18.85
N ILE A 387 -10.11 -10.93 20.12
CA ILE A 387 -10.38 -11.88 21.20
C ILE A 387 -11.85 -12.28 21.03
N LYS A 388 -12.09 -13.49 20.50
CA LYS A 388 -13.41 -14.12 20.55
C LYS A 388 -13.77 -14.29 22.02
N THR A 389 -14.75 -13.52 22.50
CA THR A 389 -15.39 -13.78 23.78
C THR A 389 -16.18 -15.09 23.64
N SER A 390 -15.70 -16.13 24.32
CA SER A 390 -16.41 -17.40 24.54
C SER A 390 -17.56 -17.23 25.54
#